data_AF-A0A432QL53-F1
#
_entry.id   AF-A0A432QL53-F1
#
_cell.length_a   1.000
_cell.length_b   1.000
_cell.length_c   1.000
_cell.angle_alpha   90.00
_cell.angle_beta   90.00
_cell.angle_gamma   90.00
#
_symmetry.space_group_name_H-M   'P 1'
#
loop_
_entity.id
_entity.type
_entity.pdbx_description
1 polymer ?
#
loop_
_entity_poly.entity_id
_entity_poly.type
_entity_poly.pdbx_seq_one_letter_code
_entity_poly.pdbx_strand_id
1 'polypeptide(L)'
;MFAEKNTLTLNLVAFVILVLSCFRSQPAAAAIAFSWHANPTQDEIVGYRLYYGRQSRTVTDGYEQYIDFGSMRRCPADGNDLLCAPLDEHAVTCQDLYRSEPQCIVHDLTGPLYFAITAYNASDESEYSLELTNVSAVPVPKALILQRIYSILLFDF
;
A
#
# COMPACT_ATOMS: atom_id res chain seq x y z
N MET A 1 -26.70 -29.82 -51.17
CA MET A 1 -25.44 -29.05 -51.06
C MET A 1 -25.63 -27.76 -50.23
N PHE A 2 -26.30 -27.84 -49.07
CA PHE A 2 -26.63 -26.66 -48.23
C PHE A 2 -26.16 -26.77 -46.76
N ALA A 3 -25.61 -27.92 -46.34
CA ALA A 3 -25.27 -28.16 -44.94
C ALA A 3 -23.87 -27.66 -44.53
N GLU A 4 -22.97 -27.41 -45.48
CA GLU A 4 -21.55 -27.17 -45.21
C GLU A 4 -21.23 -25.70 -44.88
N LYS A 5 -22.03 -24.76 -45.37
CA LYS A 5 -21.83 -23.32 -45.14
C LYS A 5 -22.22 -22.85 -43.73
N ASN A 6 -23.16 -23.55 -43.07
CA ASN A 6 -23.69 -23.16 -41.77
C ASN A 6 -22.76 -23.53 -40.60
N THR A 7 -21.96 -24.58 -40.76
CA THR A 7 -21.03 -25.04 -39.73
C THR A 7 -19.78 -24.14 -39.66
N LEU A 8 -19.38 -23.57 -40.80
CA LEU A 8 -18.22 -22.68 -40.91
C LEU A 8 -18.49 -21.29 -40.30
N THR A 9 -19.70 -20.75 -40.50
CA THR A 9 -20.13 -19.49 -39.87
C THR A 9 -20.33 -19.64 -38.37
N LEU A 10 -20.87 -20.77 -37.88
CA LEU A 10 -21.04 -21.00 -36.44
C LEU A 10 -19.69 -21.06 -35.70
N ASN A 11 -18.70 -21.76 -36.27
CA ASN A 11 -17.36 -21.87 -35.69
C ASN A 11 -16.62 -20.52 -35.67
N LEU A 12 -16.79 -19.70 -36.71
CA LEU A 12 -16.17 -18.37 -36.77
C LEU A 12 -16.77 -17.43 -35.71
N VAL A 13 -18.09 -17.46 -35.53
CA VAL A 13 -18.78 -16.65 -34.50
C VAL A 13 -18.39 -17.09 -33.09
N ALA A 14 -18.33 -18.40 -32.84
CA ALA A 14 -17.88 -18.94 -31.55
C ALA A 14 -16.43 -18.55 -31.24
N PHE A 15 -15.54 -18.57 -32.24
CA PHE A 15 -14.15 -18.14 -32.10
C PHE A 15 -14.04 -16.63 -31.79
N VAL A 16 -14.81 -15.79 -32.48
CA VAL A 16 -14.84 -14.33 -32.24
C VAL A 16 -15.34 -14.01 -30.82
N ILE A 17 -16.39 -14.68 -30.34
CA ILE A 17 -16.91 -14.48 -28.97
C ILE A 17 -15.87 -14.92 -27.92
N LEU A 18 -15.14 -16.01 -28.18
CA LEU A 18 -14.10 -16.52 -27.28
C LEU A 18 -12.88 -15.58 -27.23
N VAL A 19 -12.51 -14.97 -28.36
CA VAL A 19 -11.45 -13.94 -28.42
C VAL A 19 -11.88 -12.64 -27.73
N LEU A 20 -13.14 -12.19 -27.89
CA LEU A 20 -13.63 -11.00 -27.18
C LEU A 20 -13.75 -11.20 -25.67
N SER A 21 -13.97 -12.42 -25.20
CA SER A 21 -14.07 -12.75 -23.77
C SER A 21 -12.74 -12.67 -23.01
N CYS A 22 -11.61 -12.61 -23.73
CA CYS A 22 -10.28 -12.45 -23.13
C CYS A 22 -9.89 -11.00 -22.84
N PHE A 23 -10.65 -10.01 -23.30
CA PHE A 23 -10.44 -8.60 -22.92
C PHE A 23 -11.08 -8.32 -21.56
N ARG A 24 -10.61 -8.99 -20.51
CA ARG A 24 -10.90 -8.56 -19.14
C ARG A 24 -10.03 -7.35 -18.84
N SER A 25 -10.67 -6.20 -18.64
CA SER A 25 -10.04 -5.02 -18.05
C SER A 25 -9.43 -5.44 -16.72
N GLN A 26 -8.10 -5.49 -16.62
CA GLN A 26 -7.43 -5.74 -15.36
C GLN A 26 -7.74 -4.53 -14.47
N PRO A 27 -8.23 -4.72 -13.23
CA PRO A 27 -8.45 -3.59 -12.34
C PRO A 27 -7.13 -2.85 -12.19
N ALA A 28 -7.16 -1.53 -12.35
CA ALA A 28 -5.98 -0.72 -12.08
C ALA A 28 -5.60 -0.94 -10.62
N ALA A 29 -4.36 -1.40 -10.37
CA ALA A 29 -3.84 -1.51 -9.01
C ALA A 29 -3.91 -0.11 -8.37
N ALA A 30 -4.53 0.00 -7.20
CA ALA A 30 -4.58 1.26 -6.46
C ALA A 30 -3.45 1.28 -5.43
N ALA A 31 -2.82 2.44 -5.25
CA ALA A 31 -1.70 2.58 -4.32
C ALA A 31 -1.72 3.93 -3.62
N ILE A 32 -0.98 4.01 -2.51
CA ILE A 32 -0.67 5.27 -1.80
C ILE A 32 0.85 5.36 -1.68
N ALA A 33 1.40 6.51 -2.06
CA ALA A 33 2.82 6.81 -1.91
C ALA A 33 3.05 7.69 -0.68
N PHE A 34 3.99 7.29 0.15
CA PHE A 34 4.40 7.96 1.37
C PHE A 34 5.85 8.41 1.25
N SER A 35 6.15 9.59 1.78
CA SER A 35 7.52 10.04 2.05
C SER A 35 7.58 10.67 3.43
N TRP A 36 8.73 10.63 4.07
CA TRP A 36 8.90 11.35 5.33
C TRP A 36 10.31 11.89 5.45
N HIS A 37 10.47 12.86 6.34
CA HIS A 37 11.78 13.32 6.73
C HIS A 37 12.22 12.50 7.95
N ALA A 38 13.29 11.72 7.80
CA ALA A 38 13.84 10.96 8.91
C ALA A 38 14.57 11.92 9.88
N ASN A 39 14.13 11.97 11.13
CA ASN A 39 14.72 12.83 12.16
C ASN A 39 15.07 12.03 13.44
N PRO A 40 16.31 12.09 13.95
CA PRO A 40 17.53 12.43 13.21
C PRO A 40 17.95 11.28 12.30
N THR A 41 18.94 11.50 11.44
CA THR A 41 19.73 10.41 10.85
C THR A 41 20.56 9.72 11.94
N GLN A 42 19.93 9.06 12.90
CA GLN A 42 20.62 8.21 13.87
C GLN A 42 20.95 6.88 13.20
N ASP A 43 22.17 6.40 13.40
CA ASP A 43 22.67 5.11 12.92
C ASP A 43 21.91 3.90 13.53
N GLU A 44 20.88 4.16 14.36
CA GLU A 44 20.19 3.19 15.18
C GLU A 44 18.73 2.94 14.74
N ILE A 45 18.19 3.69 13.77
CA ILE A 45 16.85 3.40 13.25
C ILE A 45 16.90 2.06 12.51
N VAL A 46 16.18 1.07 13.03
CA VAL A 46 16.11 -0.27 12.42
C VAL A 46 14.86 -0.44 11.56
N GLY A 47 13.86 0.44 11.69
CA GLY A 47 12.69 0.46 10.81
C GLY A 47 11.69 1.55 11.14
N TYR A 48 10.58 1.52 10.40
CA TYR A 48 9.45 2.42 10.53
C TYR A 48 8.15 1.63 10.50
N ARG A 49 7.14 2.10 11.23
CA ARG A 49 5.79 1.52 11.22
C ARG A 49 4.79 2.54 10.72
N LEU A 50 4.11 2.21 9.64
CA LEU A 50 2.98 2.99 9.11
C LEU A 50 1.68 2.44 9.68
N TYR A 51 1.10 3.17 10.63
CA TYR A 51 -0.18 2.85 11.24
C TYR A 51 -1.34 3.42 10.44
N TYR A 52 -2.45 2.69 10.39
CA TYR A 52 -3.65 3.12 9.69
C TYR A 52 -4.95 2.50 10.20
N GLY A 53 -6.05 3.20 9.92
CA GLY A 53 -7.41 2.77 10.27
C GLY A 53 -8.49 3.62 9.62
N ARG A 54 -9.75 3.26 9.82
CA ARG A 54 -10.91 3.98 9.26
C ARG A 54 -11.31 5.21 10.05
N GLN A 55 -10.74 5.38 11.24
CA GLN A 55 -10.98 6.49 12.15
C GLN A 55 -9.65 7.09 12.62
N SER A 56 -9.69 8.36 13.03
CA SER A 56 -8.54 9.04 13.63
C SER A 56 -8.15 8.37 14.95
N ARG A 57 -6.85 8.24 15.21
CA ARG A 57 -6.34 7.71 16.48
C ARG A 57 -6.83 8.50 17.70
N THR A 58 -7.17 9.78 17.51
CA THR A 58 -7.67 10.64 18.59
C THR A 58 -9.11 10.29 19.01
N VAL A 59 -9.84 9.57 18.15
CA VAL A 59 -11.21 9.10 18.40
C VAL A 59 -11.20 7.67 18.97
N THR A 60 -10.31 6.81 18.47
CA THR A 60 -10.27 5.37 18.80
C THR A 60 -9.19 4.96 19.79
N ASP A 61 -8.35 5.89 20.26
CA ASP A 61 -7.18 5.62 21.11
C ASP A 61 -6.17 4.66 20.47
N GLY A 62 -5.95 4.84 19.16
CA GLY A 62 -5.06 3.99 18.37
C GLY A 62 -5.57 3.72 16.96
N TYR A 63 -4.80 2.93 16.21
CA TYR A 63 -5.14 2.51 14.85
C TYR A 63 -5.61 1.05 14.81
N GLU A 64 -6.12 0.60 13.66
CA GLU A 64 -6.56 -0.78 13.48
C GLU A 64 -5.37 -1.69 13.10
N GLN A 65 -4.48 -1.19 12.26
CA GLN A 65 -3.38 -1.96 11.68
C GLN A 65 -2.11 -1.12 11.55
N TYR A 66 -0.97 -1.79 11.39
CA TYR A 66 0.27 -1.16 10.94
C TYR A 66 1.00 -2.02 9.90
N ILE A 67 1.83 -1.37 9.09
CA ILE A 67 2.82 -2.00 8.22
C ILE A 67 4.19 -1.67 8.79
N ASP A 68 4.98 -2.70 9.04
CA ASP A 68 6.37 -2.59 9.48
C ASP A 68 7.27 -2.73 8.25
N PHE A 69 7.89 -1.61 7.84
CA PHE A 69 8.72 -1.56 6.64
C PHE A 69 10.09 -2.23 6.85
N GLY A 70 10.59 -2.32 8.10
CA GLY A 70 11.86 -2.95 8.39
C GLY A 70 11.81 -4.48 8.32
N SER A 71 10.66 -5.06 8.67
CA SER A 71 10.43 -6.51 8.64
C SER A 71 9.46 -6.98 7.56
N MET A 72 8.98 -6.07 6.70
CA MET A 72 8.08 -6.35 5.58
C MET A 72 6.86 -7.19 6.01
N ARG A 73 6.13 -6.71 7.01
CA ARG A 73 4.92 -7.37 7.55
C ARG A 73 3.80 -6.39 7.80
N ARG A 74 2.57 -6.91 7.80
CA ARG A 74 1.35 -6.19 8.21
C ARG A 74 0.79 -6.84 9.46
N CYS A 75 0.45 -6.03 10.45
CA CYS A 75 0.04 -6.49 11.77
C CYS A 75 -1.21 -5.74 12.24
N PRO A 76 -2.03 -6.35 13.11
CA PRO A 76 -2.98 -5.60 13.92
C PRO A 76 -2.25 -4.63 14.86
N ALA A 77 -2.80 -3.45 15.08
CA ALA A 77 -2.25 -2.46 16.02
C ALA A 77 -2.79 -2.66 17.46
N ASP A 78 -2.85 -3.91 17.91
CA ASP A 78 -3.34 -4.32 19.24
C ASP A 78 -2.21 -4.81 20.17
N GLY A 79 -0.95 -4.73 19.71
CA GLY A 79 0.23 -5.21 20.43
C GLY A 79 0.50 -6.72 20.28
N ASN A 80 -0.30 -7.46 19.51
CA ASN A 80 -0.12 -8.88 19.28
C ASN A 80 0.61 -9.17 17.95
N ASP A 81 1.94 -9.19 18.02
CA ASP A 81 2.81 -9.45 16.87
C ASP A 81 2.69 -10.88 16.29
N LEU A 82 2.01 -11.81 16.98
CA LEU A 82 1.80 -13.19 16.47
C LEU A 82 0.80 -13.24 15.30
N LEU A 83 -0.02 -12.21 15.13
CA LEU A 83 -1.01 -12.11 14.06
C LEU A 83 -0.49 -11.36 12.83
N CYS A 84 0.79 -11.03 12.81
CA CYS A 84 1.41 -10.40 11.64
C CYS A 84 1.47 -11.35 10.44
N ALA A 85 1.12 -10.82 9.27
CA ALA A 85 1.27 -11.50 7.99
C ALA A 85 2.46 -10.91 7.22
N PRO A 86 3.29 -11.74 6.56
CA PRO A 86 4.35 -11.24 5.68
C PRO A 86 3.75 -10.47 4.50
N LEU A 87 4.43 -9.43 4.06
CA LEU A 87 4.13 -8.68 2.84
C LEU A 87 5.08 -9.14 1.73
N ASP A 88 4.53 -9.33 0.53
CA ASP A 88 5.35 -9.55 -0.65
C ASP A 88 5.73 -8.22 -1.33
N GLU A 89 6.62 -8.32 -2.33
CA GLU A 89 7.13 -7.18 -3.09
C GLU A 89 6.06 -6.44 -3.93
N HIS A 90 4.90 -7.05 -4.16
CA HIS A 90 3.79 -6.41 -4.86
C HIS A 90 2.91 -5.60 -3.90
N ALA A 91 2.89 -5.96 -2.61
CA ALA A 91 2.13 -5.25 -1.60
C ALA A 91 2.79 -3.94 -1.16
N VAL A 92 4.12 -3.92 -1.05
CA VAL A 92 4.90 -2.75 -0.64
C VAL A 92 6.23 -2.67 -1.39
N THR A 93 6.56 -1.48 -1.89
CA THR A 93 7.89 -1.18 -2.44
C THR A 93 8.44 0.06 -1.76
N CYS A 94 9.63 -0.03 -1.18
CA CYS A 94 10.31 1.09 -0.54
C CYS A 94 11.62 1.43 -1.24
N GLN A 95 11.96 2.71 -1.29
CA GLN A 95 13.22 3.28 -1.76
C GLN A 95 13.82 4.10 -0.64
N ASP A 96 15.14 3.97 -0.47
CA ASP A 96 15.90 4.79 0.47
C ASP A 96 15.38 4.78 1.91
N LEU A 97 14.85 3.62 2.37
CA LEU A 97 14.18 3.47 3.66
C LEU A 97 14.98 4.03 4.85
N TYR A 98 16.31 3.94 4.80
CA TYR A 98 17.22 4.37 5.87
C TYR A 98 18.02 5.64 5.51
N ARG A 99 17.56 6.42 4.52
CA ARG A 99 18.12 7.74 4.19
C ARG A 99 17.25 8.85 4.78
N SER A 100 17.63 10.09 4.52
CA SER A 100 16.94 11.29 5.01
C SER A 100 15.53 11.46 4.45
N GLU A 101 15.24 10.86 3.30
CA GLU A 101 13.96 10.98 2.60
C GLU A 101 13.44 9.60 2.16
N PRO A 102 13.03 8.74 3.10
CA PRO A 102 12.45 7.44 2.75
C PRO A 102 11.18 7.59 1.93
N GLN A 103 10.96 6.66 1.00
CA GLN A 103 9.76 6.62 0.18
C GLN A 103 9.22 5.20 0.12
N CYS A 104 7.92 5.03 0.35
CA CYS A 104 7.26 3.72 0.23
C CYS A 104 5.95 3.84 -0.52
N ILE A 105 5.66 2.86 -1.37
CA ILE A 105 4.40 2.71 -2.08
C ILE A 105 3.70 1.49 -1.48
N VAL A 106 2.47 1.68 -1.02
CA VAL A 106 1.65 0.62 -0.44
C VAL A 106 0.45 0.38 -1.33
N HIS A 107 0.23 -0.90 -1.66
CA HIS A 107 -0.86 -1.38 -2.49
C HIS A 107 -1.99 -1.97 -1.65
N ASP A 108 -3.14 -2.18 -2.29
CA ASP A 108 -4.30 -2.90 -1.74
C ASP A 108 -4.88 -2.32 -0.44
N LEU A 109 -4.72 -1.01 -0.24
CA LEU A 109 -5.43 -0.26 0.79
C LEU A 109 -6.77 0.22 0.24
N THR A 110 -7.85 -0.04 0.97
CA THR A 110 -9.22 0.22 0.49
C THR A 110 -9.94 1.22 1.36
N GLY A 111 -10.53 2.23 0.72
CA GLY A 111 -11.34 3.25 1.35
C GLY A 111 -10.53 4.43 1.89
N PRO A 112 -11.23 5.43 2.44
CA PRO A 112 -10.60 6.55 3.13
C PRO A 112 -10.03 6.08 4.47
N LEU A 113 -8.75 6.36 4.68
CA LEU A 113 -7.99 5.94 5.85
C LEU A 113 -7.28 7.12 6.51
N TYR A 114 -6.98 6.93 7.78
CA TYR A 114 -6.14 7.79 8.59
C TYR A 114 -4.78 7.13 8.75
N PHE A 115 -3.70 7.90 8.72
CA PHE A 115 -2.34 7.37 8.78
C PHE A 115 -1.44 8.16 9.72
N ALA A 116 -0.53 7.46 10.38
CA ALA A 116 0.63 8.06 11.01
C ALA A 116 1.82 7.11 10.94
N ILE A 117 3.02 7.64 11.06
CA ILE A 117 4.25 6.85 11.04
C ILE A 117 5.04 7.08 12.33
N THR A 118 5.73 6.05 12.76
CA THR A 118 6.74 6.08 13.82
C THR A 118 8.06 5.56 13.27
N ALA A 119 9.15 5.92 13.93
CA ALA A 119 10.45 5.27 13.77
C ALA A 119 10.74 4.42 15.01
N TYR A 120 11.46 3.31 14.86
CA TYR A 120 11.91 2.53 16.01
C TYR A 120 13.36 2.08 15.86
N ASN A 121 14.03 1.97 17.00
CA ASN A 121 15.36 1.38 17.13
C ASN A 121 15.26 0.06 17.91
N ALA A 122 16.40 -0.47 18.38
CA ALA A 122 16.42 -1.74 19.11
C ALA A 122 15.80 -1.67 20.53
N SER A 123 15.59 -0.46 21.05
CA SER A 123 15.18 -0.21 22.44
C SER A 123 13.81 0.44 22.57
N ASP A 124 13.43 1.29 21.61
CA ASP A 124 12.23 2.12 21.73
C ASP A 124 11.61 2.47 20.37
N GLU A 125 10.39 3.01 20.42
CA GLU A 125 9.62 3.53 19.29
C GLU A 125 9.24 5.00 19.54
N SER A 126 9.39 5.84 18.52
CA SER A 126 9.09 7.27 18.61
C SER A 126 7.61 7.54 18.83
N GLU A 127 7.27 8.78 19.17
CA GLU A 127 5.89 9.24 19.06
C GLU A 127 5.38 9.16 17.61
N TYR A 128 4.05 9.10 17.47
CA TYR A 128 3.40 9.21 16.17
C TYR A 128 3.67 10.56 15.52
N SER A 129 3.90 10.53 14.22
CA SER A 129 3.84 11.72 13.40
C SER A 129 2.49 12.45 13.44
N LEU A 130 2.45 13.61 12.79
CA LEU A 130 1.18 14.22 12.39
C LEU A 130 0.33 13.22 11.60
N GLU A 131 -0.96 13.18 11.93
CA GLU A 131 -1.92 12.28 11.29
C GLU A 131 -2.33 12.82 9.91
N LEU A 132 -2.27 11.97 8.91
CA LEU A 132 -2.91 12.19 7.61
C LEU A 132 -4.35 11.70 7.69
N THR A 133 -5.29 12.50 7.22
CA THR A 133 -6.72 12.20 7.34
C THR A 133 -7.36 11.98 5.97
N ASN A 134 -8.32 11.04 5.92
CA ASN A 134 -9.17 10.81 4.76
C ASN A 134 -8.38 10.58 3.44
N VAL A 135 -7.31 9.78 3.54
CA VAL A 135 -6.44 9.41 2.42
C VAL A 135 -6.94 8.13 1.77
N SER A 136 -7.11 8.15 0.46
CA SER A 136 -7.59 7.01 -0.33
C SER A 136 -6.57 6.62 -1.39
N ALA A 137 -6.48 5.33 -1.68
CA ALA A 137 -5.65 4.82 -2.76
C ALA A 137 -6.09 5.40 -4.11
N VAL A 138 -5.11 5.81 -4.92
CA VAL A 138 -5.35 6.29 -6.28
C VAL A 138 -5.07 5.16 -7.26
N PRO A 139 -5.88 5.01 -8.34
CA PRO A 139 -5.53 4.08 -9.41
C PRO A 139 -4.16 4.44 -9.94
N VAL A 140 -3.26 3.47 -10.05
CA VAL A 140 -1.93 3.67 -10.63
C VAL A 140 -2.07 3.54 -12.15
N PRO A 141 -2.07 4.64 -12.94
CA PRO A 141 -1.76 4.50 -14.35
C PRO A 141 -0.32 3.97 -14.47
N LYS A 142 -0.04 3.15 -15.48
CA LYS A 142 1.29 2.53 -15.74
C LYS A 142 2.46 3.53 -15.90
N ALA A 143 2.25 4.83 -15.70
CA ALA A 143 3.29 5.84 -15.62
C ALA A 143 2.88 6.93 -14.63
N LEU A 144 3.83 7.32 -13.75
CA LEU A 144 3.83 8.43 -12.79
C LEU A 144 3.22 8.15 -11.40
N ILE A 145 4.02 7.43 -10.58
CA ILE A 145 3.87 7.32 -9.12
C ILE A 145 4.41 8.60 -8.46
N LEU A 146 3.83 9.75 -8.80
CA LEU A 146 4.20 11.07 -8.28
C LEU A 146 2.97 11.91 -7.87
N GLN A 147 1.75 11.38 -7.99
CA GLN A 147 0.55 12.22 -7.97
C GLN A 147 0.11 12.69 -6.57
N ARG A 148 0.53 12.03 -5.49
CA ARG A 148 0.33 12.54 -4.12
C ARG A 148 1.31 11.90 -3.15
N ILE A 149 2.49 12.48 -3.06
CA ILE A 149 3.43 12.15 -1.99
C ILE A 149 2.95 12.90 -0.75
N TYR A 150 2.62 12.15 0.30
CA TYR A 150 2.39 12.74 1.61
C TYR A 150 3.73 12.87 2.32
N SER A 151 4.09 14.08 2.74
CA SER A 151 5.27 14.33 3.56
C SER A 151 4.87 14.28 5.03
N ILE A 152 5.49 13.37 5.76
CA ILE A 152 5.28 13.21 7.19
C ILE A 152 6.51 13.74 7.94
N LEU A 153 6.27 14.55 8.97
CA LEU A 153 7.31 14.99 9.91
C LEU A 153 7.32 14.04 11.10
N LEU A 154 8.47 13.41 11.35
CA LEU A 154 8.72 12.61 12.55
C LEU A 154 9.18 13.53 13.68
N PHE A 155 8.62 13.32 14.86
CA PHE A 155 9.07 13.96 16.10
C PHE A 155 10.07 13.03 16.80
N ASP A 156 11.09 13.63 17.42
CA ASP A 156 12.21 12.92 18.05
C ASP A 156 11.77 12.12 19.29
N PHE A 157 12.62 11.15 19.66
CA PHE A 157 12.59 10.40 20.92
C PHE A 157 12.83 11.28 22.16
#